data_AF-A0AA46UNX4-F1
#
_entry.id   AF-A0AA46UNX4-F1
#
_cell.length_a   1.000
_cell.length_b   1.000
_cell.length_c   1.000
_cell.angle_alpha   90.00
_cell.angle_beta   90.00
_cell.angle_gamma   90.00
#
_symmetry.space_group_name_H-M   'P 1'
#
loop_
_entity.id
_entity.type
_entity.pdbx_description
1 polymer ?
#
loop_
_entity_poly.entity_id
_entity_poly.type
_entity_poly.pdbx_seq_one_letter_code
_entity_poly.pdbx_strand_id
1 'polypeptide(L)'
;MLEEGKLVAALASYCYERKEPFESLSLLVSPKEREKGYGKRLLSHLVAEVKTRDRKVRYRVNIENTPSIKLCESLGFEAYNRLRVFTQDE
;
A
#
# COMPACT_ATOMS: atom_id res chain seq x y z
N MET A 1 -13.53 -0.18 -0.54
CA MET A 1 -14.37 -1.31 -0.11
C MET A 1 -15.44 -0.80 0.82
N LEU A 2 -16.68 -1.15 0.50
CA LEU A 2 -17.85 -0.84 1.30
C LEU A 2 -18.33 -2.12 1.98
N GLU A 3 -18.67 -2.03 3.25
CA GLU A 3 -19.38 -3.07 4.00
C GLU A 3 -20.63 -2.40 4.57
N GLU A 4 -21.81 -2.95 4.30
CA GLU A 4 -23.10 -2.37 4.72
C GLU A 4 -23.23 -0.86 4.38
N GLY A 5 -22.72 -0.45 3.22
CA GLY A 5 -22.74 0.94 2.75
C GLY A 5 -21.70 1.86 3.40
N LYS A 6 -20.84 1.36 4.30
CA LYS A 6 -19.80 2.15 4.97
C LYS A 6 -18.42 1.89 4.36
N LEU A 7 -17.64 2.94 4.13
CA LEU A 7 -16.25 2.82 3.68
C LEU A 7 -15.36 2.25 4.79
N VAL A 8 -14.95 1.00 4.63
CA VAL A 8 -14.09 0.30 5.60
C VAL A 8 -12.62 0.27 5.22
N ALA A 9 -12.32 0.37 3.92
CA ALA A 9 -10.95 0.42 3.41
C ALA A 9 -10.90 1.10 2.05
N ALA A 10 -9.79 1.76 1.75
CA ALA A 10 -9.54 2.42 0.48
C ALA A 10 -8.09 2.24 0.06
N LEU A 11 -7.86 2.07 -1.23
CA LEU A 11 -6.55 2.11 -1.85
C LEU A 11 -6.60 3.10 -3.01
N ALA A 12 -5.60 3.97 -3.10
CA ALA A 12 -5.36 4.81 -4.26
C ALA A 12 -4.01 4.45 -4.85
N SER A 13 -3.94 4.20 -6.15
CA SER A 13 -2.69 4.06 -6.91
C SER A 13 -2.40 5.34 -7.67
N TYR A 14 -1.14 5.74 -7.65
CA TYR A 14 -0.62 6.92 -8.35
C TYR A 14 0.40 6.45 -9.39
N CYS A 15 0.04 6.61 -10.65
CA CYS A 15 0.86 6.26 -11.79
C CYS A 15 1.27 7.55 -12.50
N TYR A 16 2.53 7.96 -12.36
CA TYR A 16 3.07 9.07 -13.13
C TYR A 16 3.75 8.51 -14.37
N GLU A 17 3.10 8.70 -15.53
CA GLU A 17 3.71 8.33 -16.79
C GLU A 17 5.01 9.13 -16.99
N ARG A 18 6.06 8.43 -17.45
CA ARG A 18 7.36 8.99 -17.90
C ARG A 18 8.44 9.37 -16.86
N LYS A 19 8.21 9.27 -15.55
CA LYS A 19 9.26 9.61 -14.54
C LYS A 19 9.74 8.47 -13.66
N GLU A 20 8.86 7.56 -13.25
CA GLU A 20 9.24 6.45 -12.37
C GLU A 20 8.70 5.11 -12.87
N PRO A 21 9.47 4.02 -12.75
CA PRO A 21 9.01 2.68 -13.12
C PRO A 21 7.98 2.11 -12.13
N PHE A 22 7.62 2.88 -11.09
CA PHE A 22 6.77 2.44 -10.00
C PHE A 22 5.39 3.08 -10.03
N GLU A 23 4.37 2.30 -9.69
CA GLU A 23 3.10 2.79 -9.17
C GLU A 23 3.22 2.92 -7.65
N SER A 24 3.08 4.14 -7.12
CA SER A 24 3.03 4.39 -5.68
C SER A 24 1.60 4.32 -5.19
N LEU A 25 1.37 4.07 -3.90
CA LEU A 25 0.00 3.94 -3.38
C LEU A 25 -0.18 4.54 -1.99
N SER A 26 -1.44 4.78 -1.65
CA SER A 26 -1.93 4.98 -0.29
C SER A 26 -2.94 3.89 0.04
N LEU A 27 -2.81 3.23 1.20
CA LEU A 27 -3.74 2.21 1.68
C LEU A 27 -4.23 2.58 3.08
N LEU A 28 -5.55 2.59 3.24
CA LEU A 28 -6.22 2.90 4.51
C LEU A 28 -7.22 1.79 4.82
N VAL A 29 -7.23 1.36 6.09
CA VAL A 29 -8.25 0.47 6.66
C VAL A 29 -8.74 1.10 7.95
N SER A 30 -10.06 1.22 8.08
CA SER A 30 -10.71 1.72 9.30
C SER A 30 -10.18 0.97 10.52
N PRO A 31 -9.82 1.67 11.63
CA PRO A 31 -9.23 1.02 12.80
C PRO A 31 -10.03 -0.16 13.34
N LYS A 32 -11.38 -0.07 13.32
CA LYS A 32 -12.30 -1.11 13.79
C LYS A 32 -12.38 -2.34 12.86
N GLU A 33 -11.84 -2.21 11.66
CA GLU A 33 -11.94 -3.18 10.57
C GLU A 33 -10.59 -3.78 10.18
N ARG A 34 -9.53 -3.51 10.96
CA ARG A 34 -8.19 -4.07 10.76
C ARG A 34 -8.19 -5.58 11.00
N GLU A 35 -7.17 -6.25 10.45
CA GLU A 35 -6.95 -7.70 10.57
C GLU A 35 -8.04 -8.59 9.92
N LYS A 36 -9.10 -8.00 9.35
CA LYS A 36 -10.13 -8.70 8.56
C LYS A 36 -9.74 -8.96 7.09
N GLY A 37 -8.45 -8.79 6.75
CA GLY A 37 -7.93 -9.07 5.40
C GLY A 37 -8.19 -8.01 4.33
N TYR A 38 -8.86 -6.89 4.66
CA TYR A 38 -9.19 -5.84 3.68
C TYR A 38 -7.97 -5.24 2.98
N GLY A 39 -6.90 -4.94 3.72
CA GLY A 39 -5.66 -4.42 3.15
C GLY A 39 -5.03 -5.41 2.14
N LYS A 40 -5.03 -6.70 2.49
CA LYS A 40 -4.51 -7.76 1.63
C LYS A 40 -5.31 -7.89 0.34
N ARG A 41 -6.65 -7.86 0.42
CA ARG A 41 -7.52 -7.92 -0.77
C ARG A 41 -7.25 -6.75 -1.73
N LEU A 42 -7.21 -5.51 -1.23
CA LEU A 42 -6.96 -4.33 -2.06
C LEU A 42 -5.56 -4.34 -2.66
N LEU A 43 -4.53 -4.63 -1.87
CA LEU A 43 -3.15 -4.64 -2.35
C LEU A 43 -2.89 -5.77 -3.34
N SER A 44 -3.48 -6.96 -3.13
CA SER A 44 -3.38 -8.07 -4.09
C SER A 44 -4.02 -7.72 -5.42
N HIS A 45 -5.18 -7.04 -5.40
CA HIS A 45 -5.84 -6.58 -6.60
C HIS A 45 -4.96 -5.60 -7.37
N LEU A 46 -4.40 -4.59 -6.69
CA LEU A 46 -3.46 -3.65 -7.32
C LEU A 46 -2.25 -4.37 -7.92
N VAL A 47 -1.62 -5.29 -7.19
CA VAL A 47 -0.46 -6.04 -7.69
C VAL A 47 -0.79 -6.80 -8.98
N ALA A 48 -1.98 -7.38 -9.07
CA ALA A 48 -2.44 -8.05 -10.29
C ALA A 48 -2.60 -7.05 -11.45
N GLU A 49 -3.24 -5.91 -11.23
CA GLU A 49 -3.41 -4.87 -12.26
C GLU A 49 -2.09 -4.24 -12.72
N VAL A 50 -1.17 -4.00 -11.80
CA VAL A 50 0.13 -3.38 -12.13
C VAL A 50 1.01 -4.34 -12.94
N LYS A 51 0.91 -5.65 -12.69
CA LYS A 51 1.56 -6.67 -13.52
C LYS A 51 1.06 -6.65 -14.97
N THR A 52 -0.25 -6.45 -15.21
CA THR A 52 -0.77 -6.39 -16.58
C THR A 52 -0.32 -5.13 -17.34
N ARG A 53 0.17 -4.12 -16.63
CA ARG A 53 0.71 -2.88 -17.20
C ARG A 53 2.23 -2.93 -17.40
N ASP A 54 2.87 -4.06 -17.07
CA ASP A 54 4.33 -4.23 -17.03
C ASP A 54 5.04 -3.17 -16.18
N ARG A 55 4.49 -2.93 -14.98
CA ARG A 55 5.03 -1.96 -14.02
C ARG A 55 5.36 -2.63 -12.68
N LYS A 56 6.08 -1.89 -11.83
CA LYS A 56 6.38 -2.31 -10.45
C LYS A 56 5.48 -1.56 -9.47
N VAL A 57 5.09 -2.20 -8.36
CA VAL A 57 4.41 -1.51 -7.25
C VAL A 57 5.45 -1.07 -6.22
N ARG A 58 5.39 0.19 -5.77
CA ARG A 58 6.20 0.68 -4.65
C ARG A 58 5.33 1.01 -3.45
N TYR A 59 5.44 0.17 -2.43
CA TYR A 59 4.80 0.37 -1.14
C TYR A 59 5.78 1.07 -0.18
N ARG A 60 5.47 2.29 0.26
CA ARG A 60 6.26 3.00 1.28
C ARG A 60 5.59 2.83 2.64
N VAL A 61 6.40 2.52 3.65
CA VAL A 61 5.92 2.24 5.01
C VAL A 61 6.93 2.75 6.03
N ASN A 62 6.43 3.28 7.15
CA ASN A 62 7.26 3.65 8.29
C ASN A 62 7.85 2.39 8.95
N ILE A 63 9.08 2.47 9.44
CA ILE A 63 9.80 1.29 9.98
C ILE A 63 9.10 0.71 11.22
N GLU A 64 8.34 1.51 11.95
CA GLU A 64 7.58 1.10 13.13
C GLU A 64 6.27 0.39 12.77
N ASN A 65 5.79 0.52 11.52
CA ASN A 65 4.49 -0.01 11.09
C ASN A 65 4.59 -1.51 10.72
N THR A 66 4.88 -2.33 11.73
CA THR A 66 5.04 -3.78 11.63
C THR A 66 3.85 -4.47 10.93
N PRO A 67 2.57 -4.14 11.19
CA PRO A 67 1.46 -4.78 10.49
C PRO A 67 1.49 -4.53 8.97
N SER A 68 1.85 -3.32 8.55
CA SER A 68 1.95 -2.98 7.14
C SER A 68 3.18 -3.62 6.46
N ILE A 69 4.29 -3.78 7.19
CA ILE A 69 5.47 -4.52 6.69
C ILE A 69 5.10 -5.98 6.44
N LYS A 70 4.50 -6.66 7.42
CA LYS A 70 4.05 -8.07 7.29
C LYS A 70 3.04 -8.25 6.15
N LEU A 71 2.14 -7.27 5.96
CA LEU A 71 1.22 -7.26 4.83
C LEU A 71 1.97 -7.28 3.49
N CYS A 72 2.98 -6.43 3.33
CA CYS A 72 3.80 -6.35 2.12
C CYS A 72 4.58 -7.67 1.89
N GLU A 73 5.26 -8.17 2.91
CA GLU A 73 6.00 -9.44 2.85
C GLU A 73 5.09 -10.61 2.46
N SER A 74 3.86 -10.66 2.99
CA SER A 74 2.87 -11.70 2.66
C SER A 74 2.42 -11.72 1.19
N LEU A 75 2.74 -10.65 0.44
CA LEU A 75 2.45 -10.50 -0.99
C LEU A 75 3.71 -10.48 -1.86
N GLY A 76 4.86 -10.85 -1.28
CA GLY A 76 6.13 -10.97 -2.00
C GLY A 76 6.83 -9.63 -2.27
N PHE A 77 6.48 -8.56 -1.54
CA PHE A 77 7.27 -7.34 -1.59
C PHE A 77 8.58 -7.54 -0.83
N GLU A 78 9.66 -7.00 -1.37
CA GLU A 78 10.98 -7.01 -0.75
C GLU A 78 11.39 -5.59 -0.35
N ALA A 79 12.25 -5.48 0.67
CA ALA A 79 12.79 -4.19 1.08
C ALA A 79 13.68 -3.61 -0.03
N TYR A 80 13.30 -2.45 -0.57
CA TYR A 80 13.99 -1.82 -1.70
C TYR A 80 14.90 -0.66 -1.28
N ASN A 81 14.48 0.18 -0.33
CA ASN A 81 15.28 1.31 0.15
C ASN A 81 14.92 1.74 1.58
N ARG A 82 15.75 2.62 2.16
CA ARG A 82 15.44 3.38 3.38
C ARG A 82 15.44 4.86 3.08
N LEU A 83 14.33 5.53 3.37
CA LEU A 83 14.17 6.97 3.24
C LEU A 83 14.48 7.65 4.57
N ARG A 84 15.05 8.86 4.52
CA ARG A 84 15.16 9.75 5.68
C ARG A 84 14.08 10.83 5.56
N VAL A 85 13.52 11.21 6.70
CA VAL A 85 12.54 12.29 6.81
C VAL A 85 13.11 13.35 7.73
N PHE A 86 12.83 14.61 7.41
CA PHE A 86 13.05 15.73 8.30
C PHE A 86 11.72 16.01 9.02
N THR A 87 11.77 16.08 10.34
CA THR A 87 10.63 16.44 11.18
C THR A 87 10.97 17.78 11.82
N GLN A 88 10.11 18.79 11.65
CA GLN A 88 10.17 19.98 12.50
C GLN A 88 9.53 19.59 13.83
N ASP A 89 10.17 19.93 14.95
CA ASP A 89 9.55 19.76 16.26
C ASP A 89 8.22 20.52 16.30
N GLU A 90 7.19 19.90 16.89
CA GLU A 90 5.83 20.47 17.04
C GLU A 90 5.79 21.69 17.96
#